data_AF-A0A1W0W9Q5-F1
#
_entry.id   AF-A0A1W0W9Q5-F1
#
_cell.length_a   1.000
_cell.length_b   1.000
_cell.length_c   1.000
_cell.angle_alpha   90.00
_cell.angle_beta   90.00
_cell.angle_gamma   90.00
#
_symmetry.space_group_name_H-M   'P 1'
#
loop_
_entity.id
_entity.type
_entity.pdbx_description
1 polymer ?
#
loop_
_entity_poly.entity_id
_entity_poly.type
_entity_poly.pdbx_seq_one_letter_code
_entity_poly.pdbx_strand_id
1 'polypeptide(L)'
;MPPESRARLDQWKARKITELGAEGFKLYQQNIFADGRGFHTAVETVLLGSFVDKVTVPRRNKGHWGSLQGVFKDISDVVSVEERVSHPFLCYKGVSDCVHSPGRDAESGGRVFGAVNFDEAFAGETCRSATAAVVVAYENGDPASIVRFNYNLMRSYWALWLKRLYQYWRLAAIEKALPKRKE
;
A
#
# COMPACT_ATOMS: atom_id res chain seq x y z
N MET A 1 -6.65 9.68 -12.33
CA MET A 1 -6.93 10.47 -11.11
C MET A 1 -8.04 11.46 -11.43
N PRO A 2 -9.06 11.63 -10.57
CA PRO A 2 -10.10 12.63 -10.76
C PRO A 2 -9.52 14.06 -10.90
N PRO A 3 -10.10 14.94 -11.74
CA PRO A 3 -9.56 16.29 -11.96
C PRO A 3 -9.44 17.12 -10.68
N GLU A 4 -10.42 17.03 -9.79
CA GLU A 4 -10.42 17.77 -8.53
C GLU A 4 -9.28 17.34 -7.60
N SER A 5 -9.06 16.02 -7.45
CA SER A 5 -7.93 15.50 -6.67
C SER A 5 -6.58 15.95 -7.25
N ARG A 6 -6.48 16.02 -8.58
CA ARG A 6 -5.28 16.54 -9.26
C ARG A 6 -5.07 18.01 -8.97
N ALA A 7 -6.10 18.85 -9.11
CA ALA A 7 -6.01 20.27 -8.82
C ALA A 7 -5.57 20.56 -7.37
N ARG A 8 -6.09 19.81 -6.40
CA ARG A 8 -5.67 19.93 -4.99
C ARG A 8 -4.20 19.57 -4.79
N LEU A 9 -3.72 18.52 -5.44
CA LEU A 9 -2.29 18.13 -5.39
C LEU A 9 -1.40 19.17 -6.06
N ASP A 10 -1.81 19.73 -7.20
CA ASP A 10 -1.06 20.76 -7.91
C ASP A 10 -0.96 22.05 -7.08
N GLN A 11 -2.05 22.47 -6.44
CA GLN A 11 -2.05 23.61 -5.52
C GLN A 11 -1.17 23.38 -4.29
N TRP A 12 -1.22 22.19 -3.70
CA TRP A 12 -0.33 21.84 -2.59
C TRP A 12 1.15 21.87 -3.02
N LYS A 13 1.47 21.30 -4.19
CA LYS A 13 2.83 21.27 -4.75
C LYS A 13 3.33 22.69 -5.01
N ALA A 14 2.52 23.54 -5.62
CA ALA A 14 2.86 24.95 -5.88
C ALA A 14 3.19 25.68 -4.57
N ARG A 15 2.34 25.56 -3.54
CA ARG A 15 2.60 26.16 -2.22
C ARG A 15 3.90 25.67 -1.61
N LYS A 16 4.20 24.37 -1.67
CA LYS A 16 5.44 23.82 -1.12
C LYS A 16 6.69 24.28 -1.87
N ILE A 17 6.61 24.47 -3.19
CA ILE A 17 7.70 25.05 -3.98
C ILE A 17 7.89 26.52 -3.62
N THR A 18 6.83 27.29 -3.41
CA THR A 18 6.93 28.68 -2.94
C THR A 18 7.58 28.77 -1.56
N GLU A 19 7.24 27.85 -0.65
CA GLU A 19 7.77 27.81 0.72
C GLU A 19 9.25 27.41 0.79
N LEU A 20 9.65 26.38 0.03
CA LEU A 20 10.96 25.74 0.16
C LEU A 20 11.94 26.05 -0.99
N GLY A 21 11.45 26.68 -2.06
CA GLY A 21 12.15 26.72 -3.35
C GLY A 21 12.10 25.37 -4.09
N ALA A 22 12.46 25.37 -5.37
CA ALA A 22 12.43 24.15 -6.20
C ALA A 22 13.41 23.07 -5.68
N GLU A 23 14.64 23.45 -5.36
CA GLU A 23 15.64 22.51 -4.82
C GLU A 23 15.31 22.07 -3.39
N GLY A 24 14.80 22.98 -2.54
CA GLY A 24 14.34 22.61 -1.20
C GLY A 24 13.15 21.65 -1.24
N PHE A 25 12.21 21.84 -2.17
CA PHE A 25 11.11 20.90 -2.40
C PHE A 25 11.62 19.53 -2.88
N LYS A 26 12.60 19.50 -3.78
CA LYS A 26 13.22 18.26 -4.25
C LYS A 26 13.89 17.49 -3.10
N LEU A 27 14.68 18.17 -2.27
CA LEU A 27 15.30 17.57 -1.09
C LEU A 27 14.25 17.09 -0.07
N TYR A 28 13.19 17.89 0.15
CA TYR A 28 12.06 17.53 1.00
C TYR A 28 11.39 16.23 0.52
N GLN A 29 11.12 16.10 -0.78
CA GLN A 29 10.55 14.88 -1.36
C GLN A 29 11.50 13.69 -1.17
N GLN A 30 12.79 13.85 -1.46
CA GLN A 30 13.79 12.79 -1.29
C GLN A 30 13.84 12.27 0.15
N ASN A 31 13.81 13.19 1.13
CA ASN A 31 13.81 12.84 2.54
C ASN A 31 12.54 12.09 2.94
N ILE A 32 11.35 12.55 2.51
CA ILE A 32 10.10 11.82 2.78
C ILE A 32 10.14 10.40 2.22
N PHE A 33 10.65 10.23 0.99
CA PHE A 33 10.76 8.90 0.40
C PHE A 33 11.78 8.02 1.11
N ALA A 34 12.92 8.58 1.54
CA ALA A 34 13.94 7.84 2.29
C ALA A 34 13.44 7.41 3.68
N ASP A 35 12.80 8.33 4.40
CA ASP A 35 12.18 8.08 5.70
C ASP A 35 11.07 7.02 5.58
N GLY A 36 10.21 7.14 4.56
CA GLY A 36 9.15 6.17 4.27
C GLY A 36 9.70 4.77 3.98
N ARG A 37 10.73 4.66 3.14
CA ARG A 37 11.40 3.37 2.88
C ARG A 37 12.01 2.78 4.15
N GLY A 38 12.77 3.57 4.90
CA GLY A 38 13.39 3.11 6.15
C GLY A 38 12.34 2.66 7.18
N PHE A 39 11.17 3.29 7.19
CA PHE A 39 10.05 2.88 8.03
C PHE A 39 9.43 1.55 7.58
N HIS A 40 9.16 1.37 6.29
CA HIS A 40 8.65 0.11 5.76
C HIS A 40 9.63 -1.05 5.98
N THR A 41 10.93 -0.83 5.80
CA THR A 41 11.96 -1.84 6.13
C THR A 41 11.94 -2.23 7.61
N ALA A 42 11.71 -1.27 8.52
CA ALA A 42 11.59 -1.58 9.94
C ALA A 42 10.32 -2.39 10.26
N VAL A 43 9.18 -2.03 9.64
CA VAL A 43 7.93 -2.79 9.74
C VAL A 43 8.13 -4.22 9.23
N GLU A 44 8.73 -4.37 8.04
CA GLU A 44 9.07 -5.65 7.44
C GLU A 44 9.94 -6.50 8.37
N THR A 45 10.98 -5.91 8.97
CA THR A 45 11.89 -6.59 9.90
C THR A 45 11.15 -7.21 11.09
N VAL A 46 10.14 -6.50 11.62
CA VAL A 46 9.28 -7.03 12.70
C VAL A 46 8.36 -8.14 12.20
N LEU A 47 7.73 -7.94 11.04
CA LEU A 47 6.81 -8.93 10.45
C LEU A 47 7.52 -10.24 10.11
N LEU A 48 8.82 -10.20 9.80
CA LEU A 48 9.68 -11.37 9.60
C LEU A 48 10.17 -12.03 10.91
N GLY A 49 9.74 -11.53 12.07
CA GLY A 49 9.96 -12.17 13.38
C GLY A 49 10.97 -11.47 14.30
N SER A 50 11.48 -10.30 13.94
CA SER A 50 12.33 -9.53 14.86
C SER A 50 11.52 -8.90 15.99
N PHE A 51 12.13 -8.75 17.16
CA PHE A 51 11.49 -8.09 18.29
C PHE A 51 11.36 -6.57 18.06
N VAL A 52 10.17 -6.03 18.32
CA VAL A 52 9.81 -4.61 18.09
C VAL A 52 10.77 -3.62 18.79
N ASP A 53 11.27 -3.99 19.97
CA ASP A 53 12.20 -3.19 20.78
C ASP A 53 13.63 -3.15 20.23
N LYS A 54 13.99 -4.09 19.35
CA LYS A 54 15.33 -4.20 18.76
C LYS A 54 15.46 -3.55 17.39
N VAL A 55 14.35 -3.14 16.78
CA VAL A 55 14.34 -2.54 15.45
C VAL A 55 14.61 -1.03 15.53
N THR A 56 15.54 -0.56 14.70
CA THR A 56 15.85 0.86 14.59
C THR A 56 14.98 1.51 13.53
N VAL A 57 14.36 2.64 13.88
CA VAL A 57 13.56 3.44 12.95
C VAL A 57 14.17 4.83 12.72
N PRO A 58 13.98 5.42 11.53
CA PRO A 58 14.37 6.80 11.27
C PRO A 58 13.80 7.76 12.33
N ARG A 59 14.55 8.80 12.70
CA ARG A 59 14.16 9.73 13.78
C ARG A 59 12.78 10.33 13.59
N ARG A 60 12.43 10.69 12.35
CA ARG A 60 11.12 11.26 11.98
C ARG A 60 9.96 10.26 12.15
N ASN A 61 10.26 8.97 12.15
CA ASN A 61 9.26 7.91 12.23
C ASN A 61 9.11 7.33 13.63
N LYS A 62 9.79 7.87 14.65
CA LYS A 62 9.63 7.37 16.04
C LYS A 62 8.20 7.43 16.55
N GLY A 63 7.47 8.51 16.24
CA GLY A 63 6.05 8.60 16.61
C GLY A 63 5.19 7.58 15.87
N HIS A 64 5.37 7.47 14.55
CA HIS A 64 4.71 6.43 13.74
C HIS A 64 5.01 5.02 14.26
N TRP A 65 6.24 4.76 14.72
CA TRP A 65 6.62 3.48 15.32
C TRP A 65 5.91 3.22 16.65
N GLY A 66 5.84 4.24 17.52
CA GLY A 66 5.07 4.20 18.76
C GLY A 66 3.58 3.89 18.50
N SER A 67 3.01 4.54 17.49
CA SER A 67 1.62 4.37 17.05
C SER A 67 1.30 2.92 16.66
N LEU A 68 2.25 2.20 16.05
CA LEU A 68 2.09 0.82 15.59
C LEU A 68 2.33 -0.25 16.67
N GLN A 69 2.83 0.09 17.86
CA GLN A 69 3.20 -0.92 18.86
C GLN A 69 2.04 -1.85 19.26
N GLY A 70 0.82 -1.33 19.32
CA GLY A 70 -0.37 -2.14 19.58
C GLY A 70 -0.68 -3.10 18.42
N VAL A 71 -0.52 -2.62 17.18
CA VAL A 71 -0.85 -3.35 15.96
C VAL A 71 0.03 -4.59 15.79
N PHE A 72 1.34 -4.50 16.09
CA PHE A 72 2.25 -5.63 15.98
C PHE A 72 1.87 -6.82 16.86
N LYS A 73 1.13 -6.60 17.95
CA LYS A 73 0.66 -7.68 18.84
C LYS A 73 -0.52 -8.45 18.24
N ASP A 74 -1.29 -7.79 17.38
CA ASP A 74 -2.49 -8.35 16.76
C ASP A 74 -2.19 -9.07 15.43
N ILE A 75 -0.98 -8.91 14.90
CA ILE A 75 -0.53 -9.59 13.69
C ILE A 75 0.19 -10.89 14.09
N SER A 76 -0.40 -12.02 13.73
CA SER A 76 0.20 -13.34 13.84
C SER A 76 0.20 -14.04 12.48
N ASP A 77 1.02 -15.09 12.35
CA ASP A 77 0.98 -16.01 11.21
C ASP A 77 1.14 -15.30 9.85
N VAL A 78 2.21 -14.50 9.75
CA VAL A 78 2.58 -13.77 8.52
C VAL A 78 2.93 -14.76 7.42
N VAL A 79 2.25 -14.64 6.28
CA VAL A 79 2.41 -15.49 5.08
C VAL A 79 3.46 -14.90 4.14
N SER A 80 3.41 -13.59 3.93
CA SER A 80 4.35 -12.87 3.06
C SER A 80 4.48 -11.40 3.46
N VAL A 81 5.63 -10.80 3.17
CA VAL A 81 5.91 -9.39 3.44
C VAL A 81 6.60 -8.79 2.21
N GLU A 82 6.18 -7.60 1.78
CA GLU A 82 6.72 -6.86 0.62
C GLU A 82 6.87 -7.71 -0.66
N GLU A 83 5.93 -8.63 -0.88
CA GLU A 83 6.00 -9.63 -1.95
C GLU A 83 5.42 -9.12 -3.27
N ARG A 84 6.02 -9.52 -4.38
CA ARG A 84 5.54 -9.14 -5.72
C ARG A 84 4.33 -9.99 -6.09
N VAL A 85 3.31 -9.32 -6.61
CA VAL A 85 2.06 -9.95 -7.02
C VAL A 85 1.72 -9.58 -8.44
N SER A 86 1.10 -10.52 -9.16
CA SER A 86 0.73 -10.39 -10.55
C SER A 86 -0.66 -10.96 -10.79
N HIS A 87 -1.47 -10.21 -11.54
CA HIS A 87 -2.77 -10.68 -11.98
C HIS A 87 -2.69 -11.02 -13.48
N PRO A 88 -2.58 -12.30 -13.87
CA PRO A 88 -2.33 -12.70 -15.25
C PRO A 88 -3.44 -12.25 -16.21
N PHE A 89 -4.71 -12.36 -15.81
CA PHE A 89 -5.85 -12.01 -16.68
C PHE A 89 -6.11 -10.51 -16.82
N LEU A 90 -5.81 -9.71 -15.79
CA LEU A 90 -6.00 -8.26 -15.79
C LEU A 90 -4.70 -7.49 -16.12
N CYS A 91 -3.61 -8.24 -16.35
CA CYS A 91 -2.31 -7.77 -16.83
C CYS A 91 -1.66 -6.68 -15.97
N TYR A 92 -1.89 -6.66 -14.66
CA TYR A 92 -1.23 -5.72 -13.75
C TYR A 92 -0.37 -6.44 -12.72
N LYS A 93 0.62 -5.73 -12.20
CA LYS A 93 1.53 -6.18 -11.14
C LYS A 93 1.54 -5.18 -9.99
N GLY A 94 1.94 -5.61 -8.81
CA GLY A 94 2.08 -4.77 -7.63
C GLY A 94 3.04 -5.39 -6.62
N VAL A 95 3.16 -4.72 -5.48
CA VAL A 95 3.84 -5.21 -4.28
C VAL A 95 2.84 -5.12 -3.14
N SER A 96 2.73 -6.18 -2.34
CA SER A 96 1.86 -6.24 -1.17
C SER A 96 2.70 -6.06 0.09
N ASP A 97 2.39 -5.07 0.92
CA ASP A 97 3.13 -4.79 2.16
C ASP A 97 3.16 -6.02 3.09
N CYS A 98 2.00 -6.64 3.35
CA CYS A 98 1.90 -7.81 4.21
C CYS A 98 0.66 -8.64 3.89
N VAL A 99 0.80 -9.95 3.94
CA VAL A 99 -0.30 -10.92 3.99
C VAL A 99 -0.09 -11.78 5.21
N HIS A 100 -1.11 -11.90 6.06
CA HIS A 100 -1.10 -12.82 7.19
C HIS A 100 -2.31 -13.75 7.09
N SER A 101 -2.19 -14.94 7.67
CA SER A 101 -3.26 -15.92 7.63
C SER A 101 -4.43 -15.42 8.50
N PRO A 102 -5.68 -15.62 8.06
CA PRO A 102 -6.82 -15.36 8.93
C PRO A 102 -6.77 -16.39 10.07
N GLY A 103 -6.97 -15.95 11.31
CA GLY A 103 -6.92 -16.83 12.48
C GLY A 103 -7.87 -18.04 12.37
N ARG A 104 -7.63 -19.09 13.15
CA ARG A 104 -8.33 -20.40 13.09
C ARG A 104 -9.87 -20.34 13.10
N ASP A 105 -10.45 -19.22 13.52
CA ASP A 105 -11.90 -19.01 13.62
C ASP A 105 -12.50 -18.33 12.37
N ALA A 106 -11.71 -18.02 11.35
CA ALA A 106 -12.20 -17.36 10.15
C ALA A 106 -12.88 -18.35 9.18
N GLU A 107 -14.13 -18.06 8.83
CA GLU A 107 -14.90 -18.88 7.89
C GLU A 107 -14.16 -19.07 6.56
N SER A 108 -13.88 -20.33 6.24
CA SER A 108 -13.24 -20.75 5.01
C SER A 108 -14.25 -20.71 3.86
N GLY A 109 -14.35 -19.58 3.15
CA GLY A 109 -15.30 -19.49 2.03
C GLY A 109 -15.22 -18.27 1.11
N GLY A 110 -14.47 -17.23 1.45
CA GLY A 110 -14.38 -16.03 0.63
C GLY A 110 -13.44 -16.19 -0.58
N ARG A 111 -13.95 -15.95 -1.79
CA ARG A 111 -13.10 -15.77 -2.98
C ARG A 111 -12.63 -14.31 -3.00
N VAL A 112 -11.34 -14.08 -2.89
CA VAL A 112 -10.77 -12.76 -2.57
C VAL A 112 -10.46 -11.96 -3.85
N PHE A 113 -10.34 -10.63 -3.71
CA PHE A 113 -10.10 -9.66 -4.79
C PHE A 113 -8.62 -9.27 -4.90
N GLY A 114 -8.13 -8.94 -6.09
CA GLY A 114 -6.77 -8.43 -6.30
C GLY A 114 -5.76 -9.46 -6.79
N ALA A 115 -4.52 -9.01 -7.01
CA ALA A 115 -3.48 -9.78 -7.70
C ALA A 115 -3.00 -10.98 -6.88
N VAL A 116 -2.89 -10.84 -5.55
CA VAL A 116 -2.49 -11.92 -4.62
C VAL A 116 -3.24 -13.22 -4.92
N ASN A 117 -4.55 -13.17 -5.22
CA ASN A 117 -5.35 -14.39 -5.37
C ASN A 117 -5.27 -15.06 -6.74
N PHE A 118 -4.75 -14.33 -7.73
CA PHE A 118 -4.58 -14.83 -9.09
C PHE A 118 -3.10 -15.06 -9.41
N ASP A 119 -2.22 -14.84 -8.44
CA ASP A 119 -0.81 -15.14 -8.55
C ASP A 119 -0.54 -16.58 -8.07
N GLU A 120 0.15 -17.36 -8.89
CA GLU A 120 0.44 -18.76 -8.62
C GLU A 120 1.28 -18.95 -7.35
N ALA A 121 2.10 -17.97 -6.97
CA ALA A 121 2.89 -17.99 -5.74
C ALA A 121 2.02 -18.09 -4.47
N PHE A 122 0.74 -17.74 -4.57
CA PHE A 122 -0.22 -17.68 -3.47
C PHE A 122 -1.41 -18.64 -3.66
N ALA A 123 -1.32 -19.59 -4.60
CA ALA A 123 -2.44 -20.49 -4.94
C ALA A 123 -2.84 -21.49 -3.84
N GLY A 124 -2.05 -21.61 -2.76
CA GLY A 124 -2.34 -22.47 -1.61
C GLY A 124 -3.57 -22.05 -0.80
N GLU A 125 -4.18 -23.00 -0.07
CA GLU A 125 -5.41 -22.78 0.73
C GLU A 125 -5.24 -21.73 1.84
N THR A 126 -4.01 -21.46 2.28
CA THR A 126 -3.66 -20.57 3.39
C THR A 126 -3.83 -19.07 3.08
N CYS A 127 -4.00 -18.67 1.81
CA CYS A 127 -3.97 -17.26 1.40
C CYS A 127 -5.33 -16.71 0.92
N ARG A 128 -6.44 -17.42 1.17
CA ARG A 128 -7.79 -16.92 0.82
C ARG A 128 -8.38 -16.06 1.93
N SER A 129 -7.71 -14.96 2.29
CA SER A 129 -8.21 -14.04 3.30
C SER A 129 -9.31 -13.13 2.74
N ALA A 130 -10.56 -13.31 3.19
CA ALA A 130 -11.71 -12.53 2.76
C ALA A 130 -11.74 -11.09 3.32
N THR A 131 -10.66 -10.67 3.98
CA THR A 131 -10.56 -9.41 4.70
C THR A 131 -9.25 -8.71 4.41
N ALA A 132 -9.26 -7.39 4.51
CA ALA A 132 -8.07 -6.56 4.44
C ALA A 132 -8.12 -5.52 5.57
N ALA A 133 -6.99 -4.89 5.85
CA ALA A 133 -6.93 -3.75 6.75
C ALA A 133 -6.02 -2.67 6.18
N VAL A 134 -6.37 -1.42 6.44
CA VAL A 134 -5.46 -0.28 6.27
C VAL A 134 -5.16 0.24 7.67
N VAL A 135 -3.88 0.28 8.01
CA VAL A 135 -3.40 0.78 9.30
C VAL A 135 -2.84 2.18 9.10
N VAL A 136 -3.36 3.14 9.83
CA VAL A 136 -2.92 4.54 9.78
C VAL A 136 -2.15 4.85 11.07
N ALA A 137 -0.83 4.98 10.94
CA ALA A 137 0.06 5.38 12.02
C ALA A 137 0.18 6.91 12.11
N TYR A 138 0.32 7.44 13.32
CA TYR A 138 0.37 8.88 13.58
C TYR A 138 1.74 9.34 14.08
N GLU A 139 2.20 10.50 13.58
CA GLU A 139 3.50 11.09 13.93
C GLU A 139 3.59 11.52 15.40
N ASN A 140 2.46 11.80 16.05
CA ASN A 140 2.43 12.17 17.47
C ASN A 140 2.54 10.97 18.43
N GLY A 141 2.48 9.73 17.91
CA GLY A 141 2.53 8.52 18.72
C GLY A 141 1.18 8.05 19.25
N ASP A 142 0.07 8.70 18.88
CA ASP A 142 -1.27 8.20 19.22
C ASP A 142 -1.48 6.80 18.63
N PRO A 143 -2.29 5.93 19.27
CA PRO A 143 -2.55 4.58 18.78
C PRO A 143 -3.03 4.58 17.33
N ALA A 144 -2.47 3.68 16.51
CA ALA A 144 -2.81 3.60 15.10
C ALA A 144 -4.29 3.24 14.89
N SER A 145 -4.91 3.86 13.88
CA SER A 145 -6.27 3.51 13.46
C SER A 145 -6.25 2.32 12.51
N ILE A 146 -7.03 1.28 12.80
CA ILE A 146 -7.16 0.10 11.94
C ILE A 146 -8.52 0.15 11.24
N VAL A 147 -8.52 0.40 9.93
CA VAL A 147 -9.73 0.32 9.10
C VAL A 147 -9.80 -1.08 8.50
N ARG A 148 -10.72 -1.89 9.00
CA ARG A 148 -10.95 -3.27 8.53
C ARG A 148 -11.96 -3.29 7.39
N PHE A 149 -11.67 -4.08 6.37
CA PHE A 149 -12.51 -4.28 5.20
C PHE A 149 -13.05 -5.70 5.19
N ASN A 150 -14.37 -5.84 5.28
CA ASN A 150 -15.03 -7.12 5.03
C ASN A 150 -15.20 -7.38 3.53
N TYR A 151 -15.62 -8.59 3.19
CA TYR A 151 -15.83 -9.01 1.81
C TYR A 151 -16.71 -8.05 0.99
N ASN A 152 -17.84 -7.59 1.56
CA ASN A 152 -18.78 -6.70 0.84
C ASN A 152 -18.15 -5.34 0.52
N LEU A 153 -17.41 -4.77 1.47
CA LEU A 153 -16.71 -3.50 1.27
C LEU A 153 -15.56 -3.66 0.26
N MET A 154 -14.77 -4.74 0.38
CA MET A 154 -13.71 -5.07 -0.59
C MET A 154 -14.28 -5.23 -2.00
N ARG A 155 -15.42 -5.91 -2.15
CA ARG A 155 -16.10 -6.09 -3.44
C ARG A 155 -16.47 -4.77 -4.09
N SER A 156 -17.02 -3.84 -3.30
CA SER A 156 -17.37 -2.49 -3.77
C SER A 156 -16.14 -1.71 -4.23
N TYR A 157 -15.04 -1.75 -3.47
CA TYR A 157 -13.78 -1.11 -3.88
C TYR A 157 -13.13 -1.79 -5.07
N TRP A 158 -13.23 -3.12 -5.18
CA TRP A 158 -12.74 -3.85 -6.34
C TRP A 158 -13.44 -3.43 -7.63
N ALA A 159 -14.76 -3.23 -7.60
CA ALA A 159 -15.50 -2.71 -8.75
C ALA A 159 -15.04 -1.30 -9.14
N LEU A 160 -14.73 -0.43 -8.18
CA LEU A 160 -14.15 0.90 -8.44
C LEU A 160 -12.73 0.81 -9.00
N TRP A 161 -11.92 -0.13 -8.50
CA TRP A 161 -10.58 -0.40 -9.02
C TRP A 161 -10.62 -0.87 -10.47
N LEU A 162 -11.49 -1.83 -10.82
CA LEU A 162 -11.65 -2.31 -12.20
C LEU A 162 -12.02 -1.18 -13.17
N LYS A 163 -12.88 -0.25 -12.75
CA LYS A 163 -13.19 0.95 -13.55
C LYS A 163 -11.94 1.80 -13.79
N ARG A 164 -11.07 1.99 -12.78
CA ARG A 164 -9.81 2.72 -12.92
C ARG A 164 -8.80 1.98 -13.80
N LEU A 165 -8.71 0.67 -13.66
CA LEU A 165 -7.82 -0.17 -14.48
C LEU A 165 -8.22 -0.11 -15.96
N TYR A 166 -9.52 -0.21 -16.24
CA TYR A 166 -10.04 -0.02 -17.60
C TYR A 166 -9.70 1.37 -18.17
N GLN A 167 -9.90 2.43 -17.38
CA GLN A 167 -9.52 3.79 -17.79
C GLN A 167 -8.03 3.90 -18.12
N TYR A 168 -7.17 3.28 -17.30
CA TYR A 168 -5.73 3.24 -17.55
C TYR A 168 -5.41 2.55 -18.88
N TRP A 169 -5.91 1.33 -19.10
CA TRP A 169 -5.65 0.60 -20.34
C TRP A 169 -6.18 1.33 -21.58
N ARG A 170 -7.34 1.98 -21.47
CA ARG A 170 -7.89 2.80 -22.55
C ARG A 170 -6.95 3.95 -22.91
N LEU A 171 -6.40 4.65 -21.92
CA LEU A 171 -5.47 5.76 -22.15
C LEU A 171 -4.12 5.26 -22.70
N ALA A 172 -3.58 4.17 -22.15
CA ALA A 172 -2.33 3.58 -22.63
C ALA A 172 -2.44 3.09 -24.07
N ALA A 173 -3.59 2.53 -24.47
CA ALA A 173 -3.85 2.12 -25.85
C ALA A 173 -3.89 3.33 -26.80
N ILE A 174 -4.54 4.43 -26.39
CA ILE A 174 -4.57 5.68 -27.17
C ILE A 174 -3.15 6.25 -27.31
N GLU A 175 -2.37 6.32 -26.22
CA GLU A 175 -1.00 6.82 -26.24
C GLU A 175 -0.10 6.01 -27.18
N LYS A 176 -0.21 4.68 -27.15
CA LYS A 176 0.52 3.79 -28.04
C LYS A 176 0.12 3.96 -29.52
N ALA A 177 -1.13 4.37 -29.79
CA ALA A 177 -1.64 4.60 -31.13
C ALA A 177 -1.31 5.99 -31.68
N LEU A 178 -0.90 6.96 -30.85
CA LEU A 178 -0.51 8.28 -31.32
C LEU A 178 0.81 8.21 -32.11
N PRO A 179 0.92 8.91 -33.25
CA PRO A 179 2.15 8.97 -34.01
C PRO A 179 3.25 9.60 -33.14
N LYS A 180 4.39 8.93 -33.02
CA LYS A 180 5.57 9.50 -32.36
C LYS A 180 5.94 10.80 -33.08
N ARG A 181 6.07 11.91 -32.33
CA ARG A 181 6.61 13.15 -32.90
C ARG A 181 7.99 12.83 -33.48
N LYS A 182 8.19 13.17 -34.75
CA LYS A 182 9.54 13.24 -35.31
C LYS A 182 10.22 14.42 -34.61
N GLU A 183 11.29 14.13 -33.87
CA GLU A 183 12.27 15.13 -33.43
C GLU A 183 13.04 15.67 -34.63
#